data_AF-M7B4Z1-F1
#
_entry.id   AF-M7B4Z1-F1
#
_cell.length_a   1.000
_cell.length_b   1.000
_cell.length_c   1.000
_cell.angle_alpha   90.00
_cell.angle_beta   90.00
_cell.angle_gamma   90.00
#
_symmetry.space_group_name_H-M   'P 1'
#
loop_
_entity.id
_entity.type
_entity.pdbx_description
1 polymer ?
#
loop_
_entity_poly.entity_id
_entity_poly.type
_entity_poly.pdbx_seq_one_letter_code
_entity_poly.pdbx_strand_id
1 'polypeptide(L)'
;MEMIYEVMDEIEGKTFVARDPDDDNFFVSAMRTCFSLKDVDLAYRLHKVLETGDNWKLIGDAQRQSLYCARFFTLLCMMEQLDVILKWYKELVPSLFYPNAQVMWDLLQALDTANHLEMVPQIWKDIKSIFETRERNQVPLGWTASALGNIAILFSRVGRIQEACDKVMNEVLTCTKQSNTPDQAVELVKLAAAFSLPTTAKLARRVIEEFELSEEQKKALEDADPESSDSSDSDSD
;
A
#
# COMPACT_ATOMS: atom_id res chain seq x y z
N MET A 1 30.56 -5.60 -8.65
CA MET A 1 29.25 -5.33 -9.28
C MET A 1 29.04 -6.20 -10.50
N GLU A 2 30.10 -6.60 -11.22
CA GLU A 2 30.03 -7.55 -12.36
C GLU A 2 29.73 -9.01 -11.97
N MET A 3 30.09 -9.42 -10.75
CA MET A 3 29.95 -10.82 -10.31
C MET A 3 28.51 -11.38 -10.38
N ILE A 4 27.47 -10.58 -10.14
CA ILE A 4 26.09 -11.08 -10.22
C ILE A 4 25.71 -11.47 -11.66
N TYR A 5 26.22 -10.76 -12.67
CA TYR A 5 25.92 -11.07 -14.07
C TYR A 5 26.57 -12.39 -14.50
N GLU A 6 27.84 -12.58 -14.16
CA GLU A 6 28.55 -13.85 -14.39
C GLU A 6 27.86 -15.03 -13.68
N VAL A 7 27.41 -14.81 -12.44
CA VAL A 7 26.63 -15.82 -11.71
C VAL A 7 25.31 -16.12 -12.44
N MET A 8 24.58 -15.10 -12.92
CA MET A 8 23.34 -15.30 -13.66
C MET A 8 23.55 -16.07 -14.96
N ASP A 9 24.62 -15.76 -15.70
CA ASP A 9 24.99 -16.48 -16.93
C ASP A 9 25.25 -17.96 -16.66
N GLU A 10 25.84 -18.27 -15.49
CA GLU A 10 26.10 -19.65 -15.09
C GLU A 10 24.87 -20.37 -14.55
N ILE A 11 23.94 -19.72 -13.85
CA ILE A 11 22.82 -20.45 -13.19
C ILE A 11 21.54 -20.54 -14.03
N GLU A 12 21.46 -19.79 -15.13
CA GLU A 12 20.26 -19.76 -15.96
C GLU A 12 19.88 -21.13 -16.54
N GLY A 13 18.57 -21.43 -16.46
CA GLY A 13 18.01 -22.70 -16.94
C GLY A 13 18.41 -23.93 -16.11
N LYS A 14 19.16 -23.75 -15.01
CA LYS A 14 19.56 -24.85 -14.13
C LYS A 14 18.59 -24.99 -12.95
N THR A 15 18.48 -26.22 -12.45
CA THR A 15 17.76 -26.56 -11.22
C THR A 15 18.74 -26.84 -10.10
N PHE A 16 18.38 -26.47 -8.89
CA PHE A 16 19.22 -26.55 -7.70
C PHE A 16 18.52 -27.29 -6.57
N VAL A 17 19.32 -27.82 -5.64
CA VAL A 17 18.87 -28.47 -4.42
C VAL A 17 19.67 -27.85 -3.28
N ALA A 18 19.02 -27.59 -2.15
CA ALA A 18 19.68 -27.04 -0.97
C ALA A 18 20.79 -27.97 -0.49
N ARG A 19 21.99 -27.43 -0.29
CA ARG A 19 23.20 -28.13 0.17
C ARG A 19 23.80 -27.46 1.39
N ASP A 20 23.64 -26.15 1.50
CA ASP A 20 24.11 -25.33 2.62
C ASP A 20 22.91 -24.66 3.33
N PRO A 21 22.92 -24.53 4.67
CA PRO A 21 21.89 -23.79 5.40
C PRO A 21 21.70 -22.35 4.91
N ASP A 22 22.74 -21.72 4.36
CA ASP A 22 22.70 -20.34 3.88
C ASP A 22 22.25 -20.22 2.41
N ASP A 23 21.95 -21.32 1.71
CA ASP A 23 21.48 -21.29 0.32
C ASP A 23 20.18 -20.48 0.17
N ASP A 24 19.37 -20.40 1.23
CA ASP A 24 18.14 -19.62 1.26
C ASP A 24 18.37 -18.09 1.14
N ASN A 25 19.61 -17.64 1.32
CA ASN A 25 20.03 -16.24 1.23
C ASN A 25 20.23 -15.76 -0.20
N PHE A 26 20.40 -16.66 -1.15
CA PHE A 26 20.76 -16.31 -2.51
C PHE A 26 19.72 -15.39 -3.17
N PHE A 27 18.47 -15.86 -3.32
CA PHE A 27 17.45 -15.13 -4.08
C PHE A 27 17.10 -13.77 -3.46
N VAL A 28 16.96 -13.72 -2.12
CA VAL A 28 16.66 -12.47 -1.40
C VAL A 28 17.79 -11.45 -1.55
N SER A 29 19.05 -11.91 -1.50
CA SER A 29 20.22 -11.04 -1.64
C SER A 29 20.44 -10.59 -3.08
N ALA A 30 20.28 -11.50 -4.04
CA ALA A 30 20.37 -11.19 -5.47
C ALA A 30 19.29 -10.18 -5.88
N MET A 31 18.05 -10.34 -5.42
CA MET A 31 16.98 -9.38 -5.69
C MET A 31 17.24 -8.00 -5.07
N ARG A 32 17.84 -7.96 -3.86
CA ARG A 32 18.32 -6.69 -3.27
C ARG A 32 19.36 -6.01 -4.18
N THR A 33 20.28 -6.78 -4.75
CA THR A 33 21.27 -6.25 -5.70
C THR A 33 20.61 -5.71 -6.96
N CYS A 34 19.67 -6.44 -7.56
CA CYS A 34 18.89 -5.98 -8.72
C CYS A 34 18.16 -4.66 -8.42
N PHE A 35 17.50 -4.59 -7.26
CA PHE A 35 16.83 -3.39 -6.78
C PHE A 35 17.78 -2.20 -6.62
N SER A 36 18.94 -2.39 -5.99
CA SER A 36 19.94 -1.34 -5.82
C SER A 36 20.53 -0.84 -7.14
N LEU A 37 20.66 -1.74 -8.13
CA LEU A 37 21.11 -1.41 -9.48
C LEU A 37 20.02 -0.74 -10.33
N LYS A 38 18.75 -0.85 -9.90
CA LYS A 38 17.58 -0.51 -10.71
C LYS A 38 17.57 -1.25 -12.06
N ASP A 39 18.05 -2.49 -12.06
CA ASP A 39 18.14 -3.32 -13.25
C ASP A 39 16.97 -4.31 -13.28
N VAL A 40 15.93 -3.96 -14.06
CA VAL A 40 14.71 -4.77 -14.19
C VAL A 40 14.93 -6.03 -15.01
N ASP A 41 15.81 -5.98 -16.02
CA ASP A 41 16.15 -7.14 -16.85
C ASP A 41 16.85 -8.20 -16.01
N LEU A 42 17.81 -7.80 -15.18
CA LEU A 42 18.48 -8.69 -14.23
C LEU A 42 17.49 -9.29 -13.22
N ALA A 43 16.52 -8.50 -12.76
CA ALA A 43 15.48 -8.99 -11.86
C ALA A 43 14.58 -10.05 -12.53
N TYR A 44 14.23 -9.88 -13.81
CA TYR A 44 13.50 -10.89 -14.58
C TYR A 44 14.32 -12.17 -14.78
N ARG A 45 15.61 -12.04 -15.09
CA ARG A 45 16.52 -13.19 -15.20
C ARG A 45 16.55 -13.99 -13.90
N LEU A 46 16.69 -13.30 -12.76
CA LEU A 46 16.67 -13.92 -11.44
C LEU A 46 15.32 -14.58 -11.12
N HIS A 47 14.21 -13.92 -11.45
CA HIS A 47 12.87 -14.46 -11.24
C HIS A 47 12.63 -15.73 -12.06
N LYS A 48 13.08 -15.77 -13.31
CA LYS A 48 13.01 -16.95 -14.16
C LYS A 48 13.80 -18.13 -13.60
N VAL A 49 14.97 -17.87 -12.99
CA VAL A 49 15.75 -18.91 -12.30
C VAL A 49 14.99 -19.44 -11.08
N LEU A 50 14.33 -18.58 -10.31
CA LEU A 50 13.49 -19.00 -9.18
C LEU A 50 12.33 -19.91 -9.64
N GLU A 51 11.69 -19.60 -10.75
CA GLU A 51 10.58 -20.37 -11.33
C GLU A 51 11.04 -21.68 -12.02
N THR A 52 12.33 -21.86 -12.24
CA THR A 52 12.86 -23.04 -12.92
C THR A 52 12.80 -24.27 -12.01
N GLY A 53 11.91 -25.21 -12.32
CA GLY A 53 11.76 -26.46 -11.58
C GLY A 53 11.35 -26.21 -10.12
N ASP A 54 12.14 -26.75 -9.19
CA ASP A 54 11.89 -26.65 -7.75
C ASP A 54 12.73 -25.57 -7.03
N ASN A 55 13.35 -24.66 -7.79
CA ASN A 55 14.22 -23.62 -7.25
C ASN A 55 13.51 -22.68 -6.27
N TRP A 56 12.20 -22.52 -6.40
CA TRP A 56 11.37 -21.73 -5.48
C TRP A 56 11.51 -22.17 -4.01
N LYS A 57 11.89 -23.43 -3.75
CA LYS A 57 12.17 -23.94 -2.39
C LYS A 57 13.38 -23.30 -1.72
N LEU A 58 14.27 -22.69 -2.50
CA LEU A 58 15.48 -22.00 -2.03
C LEU A 58 15.22 -20.55 -1.61
N ILE A 59 13.97 -20.07 -1.61
CA ILE A 59 13.67 -18.73 -1.09
C ILE A 59 13.63 -18.71 0.45
N GLY A 60 13.39 -19.87 1.06
CA GLY A 60 13.19 -20.06 2.49
C GLY A 60 11.72 -19.94 2.90
N ASP A 61 11.49 -19.31 4.05
CA ASP A 61 10.15 -19.15 4.63
C ASP A 61 9.28 -18.10 3.93
N ALA A 62 8.01 -18.00 4.37
CA ALA A 62 7.03 -17.07 3.81
C ALA A 62 7.43 -15.59 3.98
N GLN A 63 8.17 -15.24 5.03
CA GLN A 63 8.65 -13.89 5.29
C GLN A 63 9.71 -13.49 4.26
N ARG A 64 10.64 -14.41 3.95
CA ARG A 64 11.67 -14.22 2.92
C ARG A 64 11.06 -14.15 1.53
N GLN A 65 10.09 -15.02 1.23
CA GLN A 65 9.32 -14.96 -0.01
C GLN A 65 8.61 -13.62 -0.18
N SER A 66 7.95 -13.13 0.89
CA SER A 66 7.29 -11.83 0.88
C SER A 66 8.27 -10.69 0.65
N LEU A 67 9.44 -10.71 1.31
CA LEU A 67 10.48 -9.70 1.13
C LEU A 67 11.05 -9.68 -0.30
N TYR A 68 11.27 -10.85 -0.89
CA TYR A 68 11.69 -10.98 -2.28
C TYR A 68 10.64 -10.41 -3.24
N CYS A 69 9.38 -10.84 -3.12
CA CYS A 69 8.29 -10.41 -4.01
C CYS A 69 8.02 -8.91 -3.87
N ALA A 70 8.06 -8.37 -2.65
CA ALA A 70 7.91 -6.94 -2.41
C ALA A 70 9.00 -6.12 -3.12
N ARG A 71 10.27 -6.53 -3.01
CA ARG A 71 11.38 -5.83 -3.70
C ARG A 71 11.27 -5.93 -5.21
N PHE A 72 10.95 -7.12 -5.71
CA PHE A 72 10.75 -7.35 -7.14
C PHE A 72 9.65 -6.44 -7.68
N PHE A 73 8.48 -6.47 -7.04
CA PHE A 73 7.34 -5.67 -7.49
C PHE A 73 7.57 -4.17 -7.35
N THR A 74 8.20 -3.68 -6.27
CA THR A 74 8.59 -2.26 -6.19
C THR A 74 9.52 -1.87 -7.34
N LEU A 75 10.49 -2.72 -7.71
CA LEU A 75 11.36 -2.45 -8.86
C LEU A 75 10.56 -2.34 -10.16
N LEU A 76 9.57 -3.22 -10.37
CA LEU A 76 8.66 -3.13 -11.51
C LEU A 76 7.89 -1.81 -11.50
N CYS A 77 7.31 -1.41 -10.36
CA CYS A 77 6.61 -0.12 -10.25
C CYS A 77 7.50 1.09 -10.61
N MET A 78 8.81 0.98 -10.43
CA MET A 78 9.76 2.04 -10.76
C MET A 78 10.20 2.06 -12.23
N MET A 79 10.27 0.88 -12.86
CA MET A 79 11.00 0.71 -14.13
C MET A 79 10.10 0.28 -15.31
N GLU A 80 8.93 -0.31 -15.04
CA GLU A 80 8.05 -0.89 -16.05
C GLU A 80 6.89 0.02 -16.46
N GLN A 81 6.27 -0.33 -17.59
CA GLN A 81 5.00 0.27 -18.02
C GLN A 81 3.84 -0.25 -17.15
N LEU A 82 2.81 0.58 -16.98
CA LEU A 82 1.67 0.27 -16.11
C LEU A 82 1.03 -1.09 -16.44
N ASP A 83 0.86 -1.41 -17.71
CA ASP A 83 0.24 -2.64 -18.20
C ASP A 83 0.97 -3.89 -17.66
N VAL A 84 2.30 -3.82 -17.65
CA VAL A 84 3.18 -4.88 -17.14
C VAL A 84 3.09 -4.95 -15.62
N ILE A 85 3.11 -3.80 -14.93
CA ILE A 85 2.95 -3.72 -13.48
C ILE A 85 1.63 -4.37 -13.05
N LEU A 86 0.53 -4.06 -13.72
CA LEU A 86 -0.80 -4.59 -13.40
C LEU A 86 -0.92 -6.10 -13.69
N LYS A 87 -0.22 -6.60 -14.71
CA LYS A 87 -0.12 -8.03 -14.97
C LYS A 87 0.56 -8.73 -13.78
N TRP A 88 1.72 -8.24 -13.37
CA TRP A 88 2.45 -8.80 -12.23
C TRP A 88 1.69 -8.66 -10.91
N TYR A 89 0.95 -7.57 -10.72
CA TYR A 89 0.11 -7.40 -9.53
C TYR A 89 -0.88 -8.56 -9.38
N LYS A 90 -1.56 -8.93 -10.46
CA LYS A 90 -2.53 -10.04 -10.47
C LYS A 90 -1.88 -11.42 -10.30
N GLU A 91 -0.65 -11.58 -10.75
CA GLU A 91 0.08 -12.86 -10.64
C GLU A 91 0.68 -13.07 -9.25
N LEU A 92 1.20 -12.01 -8.63
CA LEU A 92 1.87 -12.08 -7.33
C LEU A 92 0.92 -11.91 -6.13
N VAL A 93 -0.17 -11.15 -6.29
CA VAL A 93 -1.07 -10.77 -5.20
C VAL A 93 -2.44 -11.43 -5.39
N PRO A 94 -3.01 -12.12 -4.38
CA PRO A 94 -2.48 -12.37 -3.03
C PRO A 94 -1.72 -13.70 -2.90
N SER A 95 -1.44 -14.37 -4.01
CA SER A 95 -0.94 -15.75 -4.08
C SER A 95 0.46 -15.94 -3.48
N LEU A 96 1.41 -15.07 -3.85
CA LEU A 96 2.82 -15.20 -3.50
C LEU A 96 3.19 -14.28 -2.33
N PHE A 97 2.53 -13.13 -2.19
CA PHE A 97 2.69 -12.28 -1.03
C PHE A 97 1.51 -11.34 -0.79
N TYR A 98 1.49 -10.79 0.42
CA TYR A 98 0.57 -9.74 0.82
C TYR A 98 1.33 -8.39 0.79
N PRO A 99 0.93 -7.45 -0.09
CA PRO A 99 1.55 -6.13 -0.16
C PRO A 99 1.50 -5.40 1.17
N ASN A 100 2.61 -4.75 1.54
CA ASN A 100 2.64 -3.79 2.64
C ASN A 100 2.33 -2.37 2.12
N ALA A 101 2.23 -1.40 3.04
CA ALA A 101 1.92 -0.02 2.70
C ALA A 101 2.87 0.59 1.65
N GLN A 102 4.17 0.28 1.72
CA GLN A 102 5.14 0.79 0.75
C GLN A 102 4.91 0.22 -0.65
N VAL A 103 4.64 -1.08 -0.76
CA VAL A 103 4.35 -1.70 -2.07
C VAL A 103 3.08 -1.10 -2.69
N MET A 104 2.07 -0.85 -1.87
CA MET A 104 0.84 -0.19 -2.32
C MET A 104 1.09 1.26 -2.75
N TRP A 105 1.96 1.98 -2.04
CA TRP A 105 2.43 3.31 -2.43
C TRP A 105 3.06 3.31 -3.82
N ASP A 106 3.98 2.39 -4.05
CA ASP A 106 4.73 2.32 -5.31
C ASP A 106 3.77 2.05 -6.48
N LEU A 107 2.75 1.20 -6.29
CA LEU A 107 1.70 0.96 -7.29
C LEU A 107 0.84 2.20 -7.56
N LEU A 108 0.41 2.91 -6.52
CA LEU A 108 -0.37 4.13 -6.66
C LEU A 108 0.43 5.24 -7.36
N GLN A 109 1.72 5.35 -7.04
CA GLN A 109 2.63 6.27 -7.71
C GLN A 109 2.80 5.93 -9.20
N ALA A 110 2.88 4.64 -9.54
CA ALA A 110 2.93 4.20 -10.94
C ALA A 110 1.65 4.54 -11.70
N LEU A 111 0.47 4.35 -11.08
CA LEU A 111 -0.82 4.74 -11.65
C LEU A 111 -0.93 6.24 -11.91
N ASP A 112 -0.48 7.06 -10.98
CA ASP A 112 -0.47 8.51 -11.14
C ASP A 112 0.48 8.98 -12.24
N THR A 113 1.68 8.40 -12.28
CA THR A 113 2.67 8.68 -13.33
C THR A 113 2.14 8.32 -14.71
N ALA A 114 1.38 7.23 -14.81
CA ALA A 114 0.72 6.79 -16.04
C ALA A 114 -0.63 7.50 -16.30
N ASN A 115 -1.08 8.40 -15.42
CA ASN A 115 -2.35 9.12 -15.51
C ASN A 115 -3.59 8.21 -15.61
N HIS A 116 -3.55 7.05 -14.93
CA HIS A 116 -4.62 6.05 -14.89
C HIS A 116 -5.30 6.00 -13.51
N LEU A 117 -5.72 7.16 -13.02
CA LEU A 117 -6.27 7.33 -11.67
C LEU A 117 -7.65 6.67 -11.48
N GLU A 118 -8.37 6.39 -12.56
CA GLU A 118 -9.64 5.68 -12.56
C GLU A 118 -9.53 4.25 -12.00
N MET A 119 -8.33 3.68 -11.96
CA MET A 119 -8.09 2.33 -11.45
C MET A 119 -7.90 2.28 -9.92
N VAL A 120 -7.63 3.42 -9.27
CA VAL A 120 -7.38 3.49 -7.83
C VAL A 120 -8.52 2.87 -7.00
N PRO A 121 -9.82 3.13 -7.28
CA PRO A 121 -10.91 2.49 -6.52
C PRO A 121 -10.93 0.97 -6.63
N GLN A 122 -10.49 0.39 -7.77
CA GLN A 122 -10.43 -1.07 -7.92
C GLN A 122 -9.27 -1.65 -7.12
N ILE A 123 -8.07 -1.06 -7.26
CA ILE A 123 -6.90 -1.47 -6.46
C ILE A 123 -7.22 -1.37 -4.96
N TRP A 124 -7.95 -0.32 -4.55
CA TRP A 124 -8.41 -0.17 -3.18
C TRP A 124 -9.31 -1.32 -2.71
N LYS A 125 -10.30 -1.72 -3.51
CA LYS A 125 -11.17 -2.86 -3.18
C LYS A 125 -10.39 -4.16 -3.05
N ASP A 126 -9.40 -4.35 -3.91
CA ASP A 126 -8.53 -5.53 -3.86
C ASP A 126 -7.75 -5.55 -2.54
N ILE A 127 -7.14 -4.42 -2.15
CA ILE A 127 -6.47 -4.26 -0.84
C ILE A 127 -7.42 -4.61 0.31
N LYS A 128 -8.61 -4.04 0.31
CA LYS A 128 -9.59 -4.24 1.37
C LYS A 128 -10.01 -5.71 1.48
N SER A 129 -10.33 -6.36 0.35
CA SER A 129 -10.66 -7.79 0.32
C SER A 129 -9.52 -8.66 0.85
N ILE A 130 -8.27 -8.28 0.59
CA ILE A 130 -7.08 -8.97 1.07
C ILE A 130 -6.97 -8.88 2.60
N PHE A 131 -7.18 -7.69 3.18
CA PHE A 131 -7.15 -7.49 4.62
C PHE A 131 -8.33 -8.18 5.33
N GLU A 132 -9.55 -8.08 4.80
CA GLU A 132 -10.74 -8.74 5.36
C GLU A 132 -10.59 -10.28 5.36
N THR A 133 -9.95 -10.85 4.34
CA THR A 133 -9.68 -12.30 4.29
C THR A 133 -8.68 -12.72 5.37
N ARG A 134 -7.71 -11.85 5.71
CA ARG A 134 -6.74 -12.09 6.78
C ARG A 134 -7.39 -12.03 8.16
N GLU A 135 -8.35 -11.14 8.37
CA GLU A 135 -9.11 -11.00 9.62
C GLU A 135 -10.04 -12.18 9.93
N ARG A 136 -10.44 -13.00 8.95
CA ARG A 136 -11.16 -14.25 9.26
C ARG A 136 -10.28 -15.29 9.95
N ASN A 137 -8.95 -15.19 9.81
CA ASN A 137 -7.99 -16.19 10.30
C ASN A 137 -7.16 -15.71 11.50
N GLN A 138 -7.28 -14.45 11.93
CA GLN A 138 -6.66 -13.87 13.13
C GLN A 138 -7.61 -12.83 13.76
N VAL A 139 -7.34 -12.40 15.01
CA VAL A 139 -8.12 -11.34 15.70
C VAL A 139 -8.38 -10.17 14.74
N PRO A 140 -9.64 -9.64 14.65
CA PRO A 140 -9.96 -8.54 13.76
C PRO A 140 -8.99 -7.39 14.04
N LEU A 141 -8.07 -7.13 13.12
CA LEU A 141 -7.19 -5.97 13.19
C LEU A 141 -7.99 -4.79 12.65
N GLY A 142 -9.08 -4.47 13.35
CA GLY A 142 -10.01 -3.43 12.96
C GLY A 142 -9.21 -2.18 12.64
N TRP A 143 -9.26 -1.75 11.36
CA TRP A 143 -8.63 -0.57 10.77
C TRP A 143 -7.75 0.20 11.74
N THR A 144 -6.53 -0.31 12.00
CA THR A 144 -5.68 0.30 13.02
C THR A 144 -5.36 1.74 12.62
N ALA A 145 -5.14 2.60 13.61
CA ALA A 145 -4.56 3.94 13.45
C ALA A 145 -3.42 3.98 12.40
N SER A 146 -2.59 2.93 12.40
CA SER A 146 -1.51 2.75 11.44
C SER A 146 -1.98 2.44 10.00
N ALA A 147 -3.07 1.70 9.80
CA ALA A 147 -3.65 1.48 8.48
C ALA A 147 -4.21 2.80 7.92
N LEU A 148 -4.97 3.56 8.73
CA LEU A 148 -5.51 4.87 8.38
C LEU A 148 -4.40 5.90 8.13
N GLY A 149 -3.36 5.91 8.98
CA GLY A 149 -2.18 6.76 8.81
C GLY A 149 -1.41 6.44 7.54
N ASN A 150 -1.23 5.15 7.22
CA ASN A 150 -0.64 4.74 5.96
C ASN A 150 -1.48 5.25 4.79
N ILE A 151 -2.79 5.04 4.80
CA ILE A 151 -3.71 5.51 3.74
C ILE A 151 -3.62 7.03 3.54
N ALA A 152 -3.59 7.81 4.62
CA ALA A 152 -3.46 9.27 4.54
C ALA A 152 -2.09 9.71 3.99
N ILE A 153 -1.01 9.02 4.37
CA ILE A 153 0.32 9.20 3.75
C ILE A 153 0.28 8.80 2.26
N LEU A 154 -0.46 7.74 1.92
CA LEU A 154 -0.64 7.24 0.56
C LEU A 154 -1.44 8.18 -0.34
N PHE A 155 -2.22 9.10 0.22
CA PHE A 155 -2.97 10.06 -0.59
C PHE A 155 -2.34 11.45 -0.61
N SER A 156 -1.73 11.87 0.50
CA SER A 156 -1.11 13.19 0.59
C SER A 156 0.07 13.39 -0.35
N ARG A 157 0.79 12.32 -0.66
CA ARG A 157 1.99 12.38 -1.49
C ARG A 157 1.69 12.22 -2.99
N VAL A 158 0.52 11.69 -3.38
CA VAL A 158 0.14 11.55 -4.80
C VAL A 158 -0.70 12.76 -5.19
N GLY A 159 -0.02 13.86 -5.48
CA GLY A 159 -0.60 15.21 -5.59
C GLY A 159 -1.68 15.45 -6.66
N ARG A 160 -2.22 14.41 -7.29
CA ARG A 160 -3.29 14.48 -8.31
C ARG A 160 -4.51 13.59 -8.02
N ILE A 161 -4.53 12.85 -6.91
CA ILE A 161 -5.60 11.87 -6.61
C ILE A 161 -6.71 12.46 -5.73
N GLN A 162 -7.21 13.66 -6.01
CA GLN A 162 -8.26 14.23 -5.13
C GLN A 162 -9.55 13.39 -5.20
N GLU A 163 -10.05 13.07 -6.39
CA GLU A 163 -11.33 12.38 -6.55
C GLU A 163 -11.28 10.91 -6.09
N ALA A 164 -10.16 10.21 -6.32
CA ALA A 164 -10.02 8.83 -5.87
C ALA A 164 -9.72 8.74 -4.37
N CYS A 165 -8.97 9.69 -3.80
CA CYS A 165 -8.82 9.84 -2.35
C CYS A 165 -10.18 10.06 -1.69
N ASP A 166 -11.02 10.94 -2.26
CA ASP A 166 -12.37 11.19 -1.73
C ASP A 166 -13.21 9.90 -1.70
N LYS A 167 -13.18 9.10 -2.78
CA LYS A 167 -13.88 7.81 -2.83
C LYS A 167 -13.37 6.83 -1.78
N VAL A 168 -12.06 6.70 -1.64
CA VAL A 168 -11.45 5.78 -0.68
C VAL A 168 -11.72 6.22 0.76
N MET A 169 -11.57 7.50 1.09
CA MET A 169 -11.84 8.01 2.44
C MET A 169 -13.32 7.85 2.83
N ASN A 170 -14.24 8.07 1.89
CA ASN A 170 -15.66 7.81 2.12
C ASN A 170 -15.96 6.32 2.32
N GLU A 171 -15.24 5.44 1.62
CA GLU A 171 -15.39 4.00 1.80
C GLU A 171 -14.80 3.53 3.14
N VAL A 172 -13.63 4.05 3.54
CA VAL A 172 -13.03 3.80 4.86
C VAL A 172 -13.98 4.22 5.97
N LEU A 173 -14.57 5.43 5.87
CA LEU A 173 -15.54 5.92 6.84
C LEU A 173 -16.75 4.97 6.98
N THR A 174 -17.24 4.46 5.84
CA THR A 174 -18.34 3.49 5.80
C THR A 174 -17.97 2.18 6.51
N CYS A 175 -16.70 1.74 6.42
CA CYS A 175 -16.21 0.56 7.12
C CYS A 175 -16.11 0.78 8.63
N THR A 176 -15.56 1.92 9.08
CA THR A 176 -15.49 2.27 10.51
C THR A 176 -16.84 2.32 11.19
N LYS A 177 -17.90 2.68 10.45
CA LYS A 177 -19.27 2.66 10.96
C LYS A 177 -19.76 1.23 11.22
N GLN A 178 -19.43 0.29 10.33
CA GLN A 178 -19.81 -1.12 10.48
C GLN A 178 -19.10 -1.78 11.66
N SER A 179 -17.88 -1.36 11.98
CA SER A 179 -17.14 -1.82 13.17
C SER A 179 -17.49 -1.09 14.46
N ASN A 180 -18.33 -0.04 14.40
CA ASN A 180 -18.71 0.83 15.52
C ASN A 180 -17.51 1.39 16.32
N THR A 181 -16.50 1.90 15.62
CA THR A 181 -15.25 2.40 16.21
C THR A 181 -15.12 3.92 16.03
N PRO A 182 -15.78 4.74 16.88
CA PRO A 182 -15.79 6.21 16.74
C PRO A 182 -14.40 6.84 16.83
N ASP A 183 -13.48 6.29 17.63
CA ASP A 183 -12.11 6.80 17.74
C ASP A 183 -11.34 6.74 16.40
N GLN A 184 -11.54 5.68 15.63
CA GLN A 184 -10.91 5.51 14.31
C GLN A 184 -11.47 6.49 13.28
N ALA A 185 -12.78 6.77 13.36
CA ALA A 185 -13.43 7.74 12.50
C ALA A 185 -12.93 9.17 12.77
N VAL A 186 -12.71 9.52 14.04
CA VAL A 186 -12.12 10.81 14.44
C VAL A 186 -10.66 10.92 13.98
N GLU A 187 -9.87 9.86 14.13
CA GLU A 187 -8.48 9.83 13.69
C GLU A 187 -8.35 9.99 12.17
N LEU A 188 -9.25 9.39 11.39
CA LEU A 188 -9.31 9.55 9.93
C LEU A 188 -9.50 11.01 9.52
N VAL A 189 -10.39 11.74 10.21
CA VAL A 189 -10.61 13.17 9.93
C VAL A 189 -9.40 14.01 10.33
N LYS A 190 -8.78 13.73 11.48
CA LYS A 190 -7.56 14.42 11.91
C LYS A 190 -6.41 14.22 10.93
N LEU A 191 -6.26 13.01 10.39
CA LEU A 191 -5.30 12.71 9.35
C LEU A 191 -5.63 13.48 8.06
N ALA A 192 -6.89 13.50 7.62
CA ALA A 192 -7.30 14.29 6.45
C ALA A 192 -6.98 15.79 6.61
N ALA A 193 -7.24 16.34 7.80
CA ALA A 193 -6.94 17.72 8.16
C ALA A 193 -5.44 18.00 8.15
N ALA A 194 -4.62 17.11 8.73
CA ALA A 194 -3.17 17.23 8.77
C ALA A 194 -2.53 17.29 7.37
N PHE A 195 -3.18 16.68 6.38
CA PHE A 195 -2.77 16.72 4.98
C PHE A 195 -3.54 17.74 4.13
N SER A 196 -4.35 18.61 4.77
CA SER A 196 -5.12 19.68 4.11
C SER A 196 -6.01 19.17 2.97
N LEU A 197 -6.60 17.98 3.12
CA LEU A 197 -7.46 17.41 2.10
C LEU A 197 -8.78 18.21 2.02
N PRO A 198 -9.27 18.61 0.84
CA PRO A 198 -10.51 19.38 0.69
C PRO A 198 -11.78 18.60 1.11
N THR A 199 -11.70 17.27 1.22
CA THR A 199 -12.79 16.42 1.72
C THR A 199 -12.89 16.40 3.25
N THR A 200 -11.95 17.01 3.98
CA THR A 200 -11.90 17.01 5.45
C THR A 200 -13.21 17.49 6.08
N ALA A 201 -13.75 18.64 5.64
CA ALA A 201 -15.01 19.19 6.15
C ALA A 201 -16.20 18.23 5.93
N LYS A 202 -16.27 17.62 4.74
CA LYS A 202 -17.32 16.66 4.40
C LYS A 202 -17.21 15.38 5.23
N LEU A 203 -16.00 14.89 5.49
CA LEU A 203 -15.78 13.74 6.38
C LEU A 203 -16.15 14.08 7.83
N ALA A 204 -15.72 15.25 8.34
CA ALA A 204 -16.03 15.69 9.70
C ALA A 204 -17.54 15.72 9.95
N ARG A 205 -18.31 16.33 9.03
CA ARG A 205 -19.79 16.36 9.09
C ARG A 205 -20.38 14.96 9.11
N ARG A 206 -19.94 14.05 8.22
CA ARG A 206 -20.41 12.66 8.22
C ARG A 206 -20.07 11.93 9.51
N VAL A 207 -18.88 12.14 10.10
CA VAL A 207 -18.51 11.51 11.37
C VAL A 207 -19.43 11.99 12.51
N ILE A 208 -19.73 13.29 12.56
CA ILE A 208 -20.64 13.87 13.56
C ILE A 208 -22.07 13.33 13.41
N GLU A 209 -22.56 13.18 12.18
CA GLU A 209 -23.92 12.70 11.90
C GLU A 209 -24.07 11.18 12.08
N GLU A 210 -23.03 10.41 11.74
CA GLU A 210 -23.11 8.96 11.60
C GLU A 210 -22.61 8.18 12.83
N PHE A 211 -21.95 8.81 13.79
CA PHE A 211 -21.35 8.17 14.98
C PHE A 211 -21.80 8.82 16.29
N GLU A 212 -21.90 8.02 17.35
CA GLU A 212 -22.05 8.53 18.72
C GLU A 212 -20.69 8.98 19.25
N LEU A 213 -20.50 10.30 19.37
CA LEU A 213 -19.24 10.94 19.76
C LEU A 213 -19.32 11.60 21.13
N SER A 214 -18.20 11.62 21.85
CA SER A 214 -18.04 12.48 23.03
C SER A 214 -17.97 13.95 22.65
N GLU A 215 -18.21 14.84 23.62
CA GLU A 215 -18.13 16.28 23.39
C GLU A 215 -16.69 16.72 23.04
N GLU A 216 -15.67 16.05 23.57
CA GLU A 216 -14.27 16.28 23.19
C GLU A 216 -13.98 15.85 21.75
N GLN A 217 -14.59 14.76 21.28
CA GLN A 217 -14.43 14.27 19.92
C GLN A 217 -15.12 15.19 18.91
N LYS A 218 -16.33 15.69 19.21
CA LYS A 218 -17.04 16.67 18.36
C LYS A 218 -16.24 17.95 18.21
N LYS A 219 -15.75 18.50 19.32
CA LYS A 219 -14.93 19.71 19.32
C LYS A 219 -13.65 19.54 18.48
N ALA A 220 -12.99 18.39 18.59
CA ALA A 220 -11.80 18.10 17.78
C ALA A 220 -12.08 17.98 16.27
N LEU A 221 -13.31 17.70 15.86
CA LEU A 221 -13.74 17.66 14.46
C LEU A 221 -14.14 19.04 13.94
N GLU A 222 -14.75 19.88 14.78
CA GLU A 222 -15.08 21.27 14.48
C GLU A 222 -13.82 22.14 14.28
N ASP A 223 -12.79 21.92 15.11
CA ASP A 223 -11.48 22.58 14.98
C ASP A 223 -10.72 22.15 13.71
N ALA A 224 -11.07 21.00 13.12
CA ALA A 224 -10.46 20.46 11.92
C ALA A 224 -11.14 20.93 10.62
N ASP A 225 -12.31 21.58 10.72
CA ASP A 225 -13.01 22.18 9.57
C ASP A 225 -12.50 23.63 9.37
N PRO A 226 -11.72 23.92 8.30
CA PRO A 226 -11.24 25.28 8.05
C PRO A 226 -12.37 26.29 7.79
N GLU A 227 -13.59 25.83 7.45
CA GLU A 227 -14.76 26.70 7.25
C GLU A 227 -15.42 27.15 8.57
N SER A 228 -15.04 26.61 9.74
CA SER A 228 -15.64 27.00 11.03
C SER A 228 -15.10 28.33 11.58
N SER A 229 -14.06 28.89 10.96
CA SER A 229 -13.35 30.08 11.43
C SER A 229 -13.75 31.41 10.77
N ASP A 230 -14.99 31.53 10.27
CA ASP A 230 -15.56 32.81 9.84
C ASP A 230 -16.97 33.03 10.40
N SER A 231 -17.04 33.74 11.54
CA SER A 231 -17.93 34.91 11.71
C SER A 231 -17.77 35.51 13.11
N SER A 232 -16.91 36.50 13.24
CA SER A 232 -17.06 37.55 14.27
C SER A 232 -16.50 38.86 13.72
N ASP A 233 -17.08 39.32 12.62
CA ASP A 233 -17.04 40.74 12.29
C ASP A 233 -17.88 41.46 13.35
N SER A 234 -17.18 42.02 14.33
CA SER A 234 -17.75 42.94 15.30
C SER A 234 -18.05 44.25 14.58
N ASP A 235 -19.31 44.45 14.18
CA ASP A 235 -19.84 45.78 13.94
C ASP A 235 -19.72 46.58 15.25
N SER A 236 -18.85 47.60 15.27
CA SER A 236 -18.81 48.62 16.31
C SER A 236 -19.27 49.94 15.70
N ASP A 237 -20.22 50.55 16.39
CA ASP A 237 -20.99 51.77 16.09
C ASP A 237 -20.21 52.97 15.55
#